data_AF-A0A2V6E6R9-F1
#
_entry.id   AF-A0A2V6E6R9-F1
#
_cell.length_a   1.000
_cell.length_b   1.000
_cell.length_c   1.000
_cell.angle_alpha   90.00
_cell.angle_beta   90.00
_cell.angle_gamma   90.00
#
_symmetry.space_group_name_H-M   'P 1'
#
loop_
_entity.id
_entity.type
_entity.pdbx_description
1 polymer ?
#
loop_
_entity_poly.entity_id
_entity_poly.type
_entity_poly.pdbx_seq_one_letter_code
_entity_poly.pdbx_strand_id
1 'polypeptide(L)'
;MNAAAAGMTLNCQRCGKPTLVPMVSASAASAPQELTDLQRKLKENESQRTEITGYINQLSIQLHRWKLRLQTLNERKTELEEELRKTT
;
A
#
# COMPACT_ATOMS: atom_id res chain seq x y z
N MET A 1 22.08 27.04 -4.76
CA MET A 1 22.01 28.50 -4.98
C MET A 1 21.83 29.18 -3.64
N ASN A 2 22.61 30.24 -3.35
CA ASN A 2 22.63 30.90 -2.04
C ASN A 2 21.31 31.63 -1.76
N ALA A 3 20.49 31.10 -0.84
CA ALA A 3 19.23 31.70 -0.40
C ALA A 3 19.41 33.09 0.25
N ALA A 4 20.63 33.42 0.68
CA ALA A 4 20.96 34.67 1.36
C ALA A 4 20.78 35.95 0.51
N ALA A 5 20.72 35.85 -0.83
CA ALA A 5 20.54 37.01 -1.71
C ALA A 5 19.08 37.23 -2.14
N ALA A 6 18.14 36.40 -1.66
CA ALA A 6 16.73 36.51 -2.02
C ALA A 6 16.14 37.84 -1.53
N GLY A 7 15.46 38.58 -2.42
CA GLY A 7 14.89 39.91 -2.11
C GLY A 7 15.90 41.06 -2.12
N MET A 8 17.19 40.79 -2.33
CA MET A 8 18.15 41.86 -2.62
C MET A 8 17.94 42.39 -4.04
N THR A 9 18.17 43.69 -4.22
CA THR A 9 18.25 44.30 -5.55
C THR A 9 19.71 44.28 -6.00
N LEU A 10 20.00 43.59 -7.10
CA LEU A 10 21.34 43.46 -7.66
C LEU A 10 21.39 44.06 -9.06
N ASN A 11 22.53 44.62 -9.46
CA ASN A 11 22.68 45.13 -10.83
C ASN A 11 22.85 43.96 -11.80
N CYS A 12 22.08 43.96 -12.89
CA CYS A 12 22.16 42.94 -13.92
C CYS A 12 23.53 42.98 -14.61
N GLN A 13 24.26 41.87 -14.62
CA GLN A 13 25.57 41.82 -15.29
C GLN A 13 25.49 42.01 -16.81
N ARG A 14 24.31 41.82 -17.42
CA ARG A 14 24.10 41.94 -18.87
C ARG A 14 23.73 43.35 -19.33
N CYS A 15 22.96 44.08 -18.53
CA CYS A 15 22.43 45.40 -18.93
C CYS A 15 22.61 46.50 -17.87
N GLY A 16 23.23 46.20 -16.72
CA GLY A 16 23.55 47.13 -15.65
C GLY A 16 22.37 47.60 -14.80
N LYS A 17 21.13 47.30 -15.19
CA LYS A 17 19.93 47.79 -14.49
C LYS A 17 19.71 47.07 -13.16
N PRO A 18 19.23 47.77 -12.11
CA PRO A 18 18.82 47.13 -10.86
C PRO A 18 17.73 46.09 -11.12
N THR A 19 17.95 44.86 -10.69
CA THR A 19 17.06 43.72 -10.85
C THR A 19 16.81 43.09 -9.49
N LEU A 20 15.54 42.87 -9.16
CA LEU A 20 15.19 42.18 -7.93
C LEU A 20 15.51 40.69 -8.07
N VAL A 21 16.25 40.13 -7.12
CA VAL A 21 16.45 38.68 -7.05
C VAL A 21 15.12 38.03 -6.65
N PRO A 22 14.55 37.12 -7.46
CA PRO A 22 13.29 36.46 -7.13
C PRO A 22 13.41 35.79 -5.77
N MET A 23 12.54 36.20 -4.83
CA MET A 23 12.32 35.40 -3.64
C MET A 23 11.64 34.13 -4.09
N VAL A 24 12.36 33.01 -4.05
CA VAL A 24 11.71 31.70 -4.05
C VAL A 24 10.99 31.64 -2.72
N SER A 25 9.71 32.04 -2.71
CA SER A 25 8.82 31.77 -1.61
C SER A 25 8.74 30.25 -1.52
N ALA A 26 9.60 29.65 -0.70
CA ALA A 26 9.37 28.29 -0.25
C ALA A 26 7.98 28.35 0.39
N SER A 27 7.00 27.72 -0.25
CA SER A 27 5.67 27.53 0.30
C SER A 27 5.82 26.65 1.55
N ALA A 28 6.22 27.27 2.67
CA ALA A 28 6.55 26.59 3.91
C ALA A 28 5.30 26.14 4.67
N ALA A 29 4.11 26.47 4.18
CA ALA A 29 2.84 26.14 4.82
C ALA A 29 2.25 24.78 4.41
N SER A 30 2.62 24.22 3.24
CA SER A 30 2.01 22.96 2.75
C SER A 30 2.83 21.71 3.11
N ALA A 31 4.16 21.80 3.17
CA ALA A 31 5.02 20.63 3.43
C ALA A 31 4.77 19.92 4.78
N PRO A 32 4.51 20.62 5.91
CA PRO A 32 4.20 19.95 7.17
C PRO A 32 2.84 19.24 7.16
N GLN A 33 1.84 19.81 6.48
CA GLN A 33 0.50 19.24 6.38
C GLN A 33 0.47 18.02 5.46
N GLU A 34 1.20 18.07 4.34
CA GLU A 34 1.35 16.93 3.44
C GLU A 34 2.02 15.74 4.15
N LEU A 35 3.01 16.00 5.00
CA LEU A 35 3.68 14.98 5.81
C LEU A 35 2.71 14.32 6.80
N THR A 36 1.94 15.10 7.56
CA THR A 36 0.97 14.57 8.53
C THR A 36 -0.14 13.77 7.85
N ASP A 37 -0.62 14.22 6.69
CA ASP A 37 -1.59 13.49 5.89
C ASP A 37 -1.04 12.17 5.33
N LEU A 38 0.22 12.15 4.89
CA LEU A 38 0.88 10.92 4.46
C LEU A 38 1.06 9.94 5.61
N GLN A 39 1.45 10.39 6.81
CA GLN A 39 1.56 9.54 7.99
C GLN A 39 0.23 8.91 8.37
N ARG A 40 -0.87 9.69 8.33
CA ARG A 40 -2.22 9.18 8.59
C ARG A 40 -2.61 8.11 7.58
N LYS A 41 -2.39 8.36 6.28
CA LYS A 41 -2.68 7.40 5.20
C LYS A 41 -1.86 6.12 5.34
N LEU A 42 -0.59 6.21 5.71
CA LEU A 42 0.26 5.03 5.95
C LEU A 42 -0.29 4.18 7.09
N LYS A 43 -0.65 4.79 8.22
CA LYS A 43 -1.24 4.07 9.36
C LYS A 43 -2.55 3.38 8.99
N GLU A 44 -3.41 4.05 8.25
CA GLU A 44 -4.66 3.47 7.76
C GLU A 44 -4.40 2.29 6.81
N ASN A 45 -3.45 2.44 5.89
CA ASN A 45 -3.05 1.37 4.98
C ASN A 45 -2.50 0.15 5.73
N GLU A 46 -1.70 0.36 6.77
CA GLU A 46 -1.18 -0.72 7.62
C GLU A 46 -2.29 -1.47 8.38
N SER A 47 -3.31 -0.74 8.85
CA SER A 47 -4.51 -1.34 9.45
C SER A 47 -5.24 -2.23 8.44
N GLN A 48 -5.54 -1.68 7.26
CA GLN A 48 -6.24 -2.40 6.19
C GLN A 48 -5.45 -3.63 5.73
N ARG A 49 -4.12 -3.51 5.59
CA ARG A 49 -3.25 -4.64 5.23
C ARG A 49 -3.34 -5.76 6.27
N THR A 50 -3.39 -5.42 7.55
CA THR A 50 -3.50 -6.39 8.64
C THR A 50 -4.84 -7.13 8.60
N GLU A 51 -5.93 -6.40 8.37
CA GLU A 51 -7.28 -6.98 8.22
C GLU A 51 -7.37 -7.93 7.03
N ILE A 52 -6.93 -7.49 5.85
CA ILE A 52 -6.93 -8.31 4.63
C ILE A 52 -6.10 -9.57 4.82
N THR A 53 -4.93 -9.46 5.46
CA THR A 53 -4.08 -10.62 5.78
C THR A 53 -4.82 -11.59 6.70
N GLY A 54 -5.55 -11.08 7.70
CA GLY A 54 -6.40 -11.89 8.58
C GLY A 54 -7.47 -12.68 7.81
N TYR A 55 -8.18 -12.01 6.89
CA TYR A 55 -9.19 -12.67 6.06
C TYR A 55 -8.58 -13.75 5.16
N ILE A 56 -7.43 -13.49 4.53
CA ILE A 56 -6.72 -14.47 3.71
C ILE A 56 -6.37 -15.71 4.55
N ASN A 57 -5.87 -15.53 5.77
CA ASN A 57 -5.52 -16.65 6.64
C ASN A 57 -6.76 -17.47 7.02
N GLN A 58 -7.85 -16.81 7.41
CA GLN A 58 -9.10 -17.49 7.75
C GLN A 58 -9.67 -18.29 6.56
N LEU A 59 -9.68 -17.69 5.37
CA LEU A 59 -10.15 -18.35 4.14
C LEU A 59 -9.24 -19.52 3.75
N SER A 60 -7.94 -19.39 3.92
CA SER A 60 -6.98 -20.47 3.66
C SER A 60 -7.20 -21.67 4.59
N ILE A 61 -7.49 -21.43 5.87
CA ILE A 61 -7.85 -22.48 6.83
C ILE A 61 -9.15 -23.18 6.41
N GLN A 62 -10.18 -22.41 6.03
CA GLN A 62 -11.46 -22.97 5.56
C GLN A 62 -11.26 -23.83 4.32
N LEU A 63 -10.49 -23.33 3.35
CA LEU A 63 -10.16 -24.07 2.13
C LEU A 63 -9.45 -25.39 2.46
N HIS A 64 -8.48 -25.38 3.37
CA HIS A 64 -7.78 -26.60 3.78
C HIS A 64 -8.74 -27.61 4.42
N ARG A 65 -9.63 -27.16 5.31
CA ARG A 65 -10.66 -28.03 5.92
C ARG A 65 -11.60 -28.64 4.88
N TRP A 66 -12.03 -27.86 3.89
CA TRP A 66 -12.88 -28.39 2.82
C TRP A 66 -12.15 -29.37 1.91
N LYS A 67 -10.87 -29.12 1.62
CA LYS A 67 -10.03 -30.08 0.87
C LYS A 67 -9.92 -31.43 1.59
N LEU A 68 -9.71 -31.42 2.91
CA LEU A 68 -9.69 -32.66 3.72
C LEU A 68 -11.04 -33.39 3.69
N ARG A 69 -12.15 -32.66 3.87
CA ARG A 69 -13.49 -33.27 3.78
C ARG A 69 -13.75 -33.89 2.42
N LEU A 70 -13.35 -33.21 1.34
CA LEU A 70 -13.48 -33.74 -0.01
C LEU A 70 -12.65 -35.01 -0.21
N GLN A 71 -11.42 -35.03 0.30
CA GLN A 71 -10.58 -36.23 0.26
C GLN A 71 -11.27 -37.42 0.93
N THR A 72 -11.77 -37.24 2.17
CA THR A 72 -12.49 -38.31 2.89
C THR A 72 -13.73 -38.79 2.13
N LEU A 73 -14.47 -37.89 1.48
CA LEU A 73 -15.62 -38.27 0.66
C LEU A 73 -15.21 -39.08 -0.57
N ASN A 74 -14.09 -38.74 -1.21
CA ASN A 74 -13.57 -39.48 -2.37
C ASN A 74 -13.06 -40.88 -1.97
N GLU A 75 -12.39 -41.00 -0.83
CA GLU A 75 -11.97 -42.29 -0.26
C GLU A 75 -13.20 -43.17 -0.01
N ARG A 76 -14.20 -42.64 0.71
CA ARG A 76 -15.45 -43.37 0.98
C ARG A 76 -16.22 -43.74 -0.29
N LYS A 77 -16.23 -42.86 -1.30
CA LYS A 77 -16.84 -43.18 -2.61
C LYS A 77 -16.16 -44.40 -3.24
N THR A 78 -14.84 -44.44 -3.20
CA THR A 78 -14.05 -45.55 -3.76
C THR A 78 -14.34 -46.86 -3.04
N GLU A 79 -14.44 -46.83 -1.71
CA GLU A 79 -14.84 -47.99 -0.89
C GLU A 79 -16.24 -48.50 -1.28
N LEU A 80 -17.21 -47.60 -1.39
CA LEU A 80 -18.59 -47.95 -1.76
C LEU A 80 -18.69 -48.51 -3.19
N GLU A 81 -17.94 -47.95 -4.14
CA GLU A 81 -17.88 -48.47 -5.51
C GLU A 81 -17.30 -49.89 -5.54
N GLU A 82 -16.31 -50.18 -4.69
CA GLU A 82 -15.73 -51.52 -4.56
C GLU A 82 -16.70 -52.51 -3.89
N GLU A 83 -17.41 -52.09 -2.85
CA GLU A 83 -18.46 -52.91 -2.21
C GLU A 83 -19.60 -53.25 -3.19
N LEU A 84 -20.01 -52.27 -4.00
CA LEU A 84 -21.03 -52.47 -5.03
C LEU A 84 -20.57 -53.49 -6.09
N ARG A 85 -19.31 -53.40 -6.54
CA ARG A 85 -18.71 -54.38 -7.47
C ARG A 85 -18.67 -55.81 -6.91
N LYS A 86 -18.52 -55.97 -5.60
CA LYS A 86 -18.50 -57.30 -4.96
C LYS A 86 -19.89 -57.90 -4.77
N THR A 87 -20.92 -57.06 -4.76
CA THR A 87 -22.32 -57.46 -4.50
C THR A 87 -23.11 -57.71 -5.79
N THR A 88 -22.59 -57.25 -6.94
CA THR A 88 -23.14 -57.49 -8.28
C THR A 88 -22.38 -58.62 -8.96
#